data_AF-A0ABD5CTX8-F1
#
_entry.id   AF-A0ABD5CTX8-F1
#
_cell.length_a   1.000
_cell.length_b   1.000
_cell.length_c   1.000
_cell.angle_alpha   90.00
_cell.angle_beta   90.00
_cell.angle_gamma   90.00
#
_symmetry.space_group_name_H-M   'P 1'
#
loop_
_entity.id
_entity.type
_entity.pdbx_description
1 polymer ?
#
loop_
_entity_poly.entity_id
_entity_poly.type
_entity_poly.pdbx_seq_one_letter_code
_entity_poly.pdbx_strand_id
1 'polypeptide(L)'
;MLLDTGSAGVRVMASALGSALAGSLPAQTGATDDPTHNASISQCAIFASGYTWGSVKRADVSIGGKLAGSLPVQIISDGANPTPTDCASRGVVDIGSVAQLGANGVVGIGSAVRDFPLAAQYVLPATYYYCPSSGPCANTRVPLDTQVMNPVADFTTDNNGTIIRLPSLQPGGQASATGELVFGIGTQQNNALPSTANIIPLDSNGFFTTTYKGSAFGNGVIDSGSNITIFGDTAIPFDAWGRYTPSTTLSLSAVLKPTSGALKSATVPFQVANTASLLAGTYAAFDNIAA
;
A
#
# COMPACT_ATOMS: atom_id res chain seq x y z
N MET A 1 12.03 -3.21 -0.02
CA MET A 1 10.58 -3.33 0.23
C MET A 1 9.90 -2.21 -0.54
N LEU A 2 8.70 -2.43 -1.05
CA LEU A 2 7.87 -1.40 -1.65
C LEU A 2 7.24 -0.55 -0.53
N LEU A 3 7.39 0.77 -0.59
CA LEU A 3 6.71 1.68 0.32
C LEU A 3 5.36 2.04 -0.28
N ASP A 4 4.27 1.78 0.44
CA ASP A 4 2.93 1.79 -0.13
C ASP A 4 1.99 2.63 0.73
N THR A 5 1.56 3.80 0.23
CA THR A 5 0.56 4.64 0.90
C THR A 5 -0.88 4.23 0.57
N GLY A 6 -1.09 3.31 -0.37
CA GLY A 6 -2.38 2.72 -0.73
C GLY A 6 -2.78 1.52 0.14
N SER A 7 -1.89 0.98 0.96
CA SER A 7 -2.19 -0.12 1.90
C SER A 7 -1.72 0.15 3.34
N ALA A 8 -2.17 -0.67 4.28
CA ALA A 8 -1.69 -0.63 5.66
C ALA A 8 -0.98 -1.94 6.04
N GLY A 9 0.18 -1.78 6.68
CA GLY A 9 0.94 -2.82 7.36
C GLY A 9 2.01 -3.54 6.55
N VAL A 10 2.83 -4.29 7.30
CA VAL A 10 4.05 -4.91 6.77
C VAL A 10 3.75 -6.33 6.31
N ARG A 11 4.15 -6.62 5.08
CA ARG A 11 4.02 -7.93 4.44
C ARG A 11 5.34 -8.27 3.79
N VAL A 12 5.96 -9.37 4.17
CA VAL A 12 7.31 -9.72 3.74
C VAL A 12 7.35 -11.11 3.17
N MET A 13 8.08 -11.30 2.07
CA MET A 13 8.28 -12.62 1.48
C MET A 13 9.03 -13.52 2.44
N ALA A 14 8.55 -14.74 2.67
CA ALA A 14 9.26 -15.75 3.45
C ALA A 14 10.69 -15.96 2.90
N SER A 15 10.85 -15.93 1.58
CA SER A 15 12.14 -16.03 0.88
C SER A 15 13.11 -14.89 1.18
N ALA A 16 12.62 -13.71 1.59
CA ALA A 16 13.46 -12.56 1.92
C ALA A 16 13.86 -12.48 3.40
N LEU A 17 13.11 -13.13 4.31
CA LEU A 17 13.43 -13.16 5.74
C LEU A 17 14.56 -14.14 6.11
N GLY A 18 14.75 -15.17 5.28
CA GLY A 18 15.54 -16.33 5.64
C GLY A 18 14.79 -17.27 6.59
N SER A 19 15.08 -18.57 6.50
CA SER A 19 14.33 -19.62 7.21
C SER A 19 14.43 -19.52 8.73
N ALA A 20 15.59 -19.10 9.27
CA ALA A 20 15.80 -18.98 10.71
C ALA A 20 14.88 -17.93 11.35
N LEU A 21 14.85 -16.72 10.78
CA LEU A 21 13.98 -15.66 11.28
C LEU A 21 12.51 -16.04 11.07
N ALA A 22 12.13 -16.45 9.85
CA ALA A 22 10.75 -16.82 9.52
C ALA A 22 10.19 -17.95 10.43
N GLY A 23 11.03 -18.91 10.82
CA GLY A 23 10.66 -20.01 11.72
C GLY A 23 10.57 -19.60 13.20
N SER A 24 11.25 -18.53 13.61
CA SER A 24 11.25 -18.05 15.00
C SER A 24 10.13 -17.08 15.35
N LEU A 25 9.52 -16.44 14.34
CA LEU A 25 8.43 -15.49 14.56
C LEU A 25 7.19 -16.22 15.13
N PRO A 26 6.63 -15.75 16.27
CA PRO A 26 5.41 -16.32 16.84
C PRO A 26 4.23 -16.18 15.89
N ALA A 27 3.41 -17.22 15.79
CA ALA A 27 2.15 -17.14 15.05
C ALA A 27 1.19 -16.16 15.74
N GLN A 28 0.42 -15.42 14.94
CA GLN A 28 -0.74 -14.70 15.45
C GLN A 28 -1.89 -15.68 15.65
N THR A 29 -2.54 -15.64 16.81
CA THR A 29 -3.75 -16.42 17.14
C THR A 29 -4.87 -15.49 17.64
N GLY A 30 -5.97 -16.04 18.18
CA GLY A 30 -7.05 -15.24 18.75
C GLY A 30 -8.11 -14.78 17.75
N ALA A 31 -8.30 -15.52 16.65
CA ALA A 31 -9.45 -15.29 15.77
C ALA A 31 -10.77 -15.48 16.55
N THR A 32 -11.77 -14.67 16.22
CA THR A 32 -13.04 -14.62 16.99
C THR A 32 -13.89 -15.85 16.75
N ASP A 33 -13.89 -16.39 15.53
CA ASP A 33 -14.72 -17.54 15.15
C ASP A 33 -13.97 -18.88 15.26
N ASP A 34 -12.70 -18.86 15.67
CA ASP A 34 -11.97 -20.08 16.02
C ASP A 34 -12.46 -20.58 17.40
N PRO A 35 -13.07 -21.78 17.49
CA PRO A 35 -13.57 -22.31 18.76
C PRO A 35 -12.48 -22.58 19.81
N THR A 36 -11.21 -22.62 19.39
CA THR A 36 -10.07 -22.85 20.29
C THR A 36 -9.32 -21.58 20.67
N HIS A 37 -9.54 -20.48 19.94
CA HIS A 37 -8.74 -19.24 19.95
C HIS A 37 -7.22 -19.42 19.79
N ASN A 38 -6.76 -20.61 19.40
CA ASN A 38 -5.35 -20.99 19.33
C ASN A 38 -4.90 -21.35 17.91
N ALA A 39 -5.82 -21.43 16.94
CA ALA A 39 -5.46 -21.60 15.55
C ALA A 39 -4.68 -20.38 15.03
N SER A 40 -3.66 -20.64 14.22
CA SER A 40 -2.88 -19.58 13.59
C SER A 40 -3.76 -18.80 12.60
N ILE A 41 -3.59 -17.48 12.55
CA ILE A 41 -4.25 -16.62 11.59
C ILE A 41 -3.40 -16.53 10.33
N SER A 42 -4.04 -16.66 9.17
CA SER A 42 -3.45 -16.36 7.85
C SER A 42 -4.24 -15.23 7.20
N GLN A 43 -3.58 -14.52 6.29
CA GLN A 43 -4.18 -13.40 5.57
C GLN A 43 -4.11 -13.64 4.06
N CYS A 44 -5.23 -13.31 3.38
CA CYS A 44 -5.23 -12.99 1.96
C CYS A 44 -5.19 -11.47 1.81
N ALA A 45 -4.13 -10.92 1.22
CA ALA A 45 -4.07 -9.48 0.96
C ALA A 45 -4.29 -9.23 -0.55
N ILE A 46 -5.23 -8.34 -0.86
CA ILE A 46 -5.59 -8.00 -2.24
C ILE A 46 -5.00 -6.64 -2.59
N PHE A 47 -4.32 -6.60 -3.73
CA PHE A 47 -3.77 -5.41 -4.36
C PHE A 47 -4.37 -5.24 -5.74
N ALA A 48 -4.26 -4.05 -6.33
CA ALA A 48 -4.68 -3.83 -7.72
C ALA A 48 -3.95 -4.76 -8.70
N SER A 49 -2.69 -5.12 -8.40
CA SER A 49 -1.86 -6.01 -9.21
C SER A 49 -2.11 -7.51 -8.99
N GLY A 50 -2.80 -7.91 -7.93
CA GLY A 50 -2.95 -9.34 -7.61
C GLY A 50 -3.27 -9.61 -6.14
N TYR A 51 -2.97 -10.83 -5.69
CA TYR A 51 -3.13 -11.23 -4.29
C TYR A 51 -1.85 -11.82 -3.71
N THR A 52 -1.73 -11.76 -2.38
CA THR A 52 -0.74 -12.53 -1.61
C THR A 52 -1.44 -13.41 -0.58
N TRP A 53 -0.80 -14.51 -0.22
CA TRP A 53 -1.27 -15.44 0.81
C TRP A 53 -0.14 -15.81 1.77
N GLY A 54 -0.48 -15.97 3.05
CA GLY A 54 0.46 -16.51 4.04
C GLY A 54 0.06 -16.23 5.49
N SER A 55 0.86 -16.72 6.43
CA SER A 55 0.57 -16.58 7.87
C SER A 55 0.69 -15.14 8.35
N VAL A 56 -0.11 -14.78 9.35
CA VAL A 56 0.12 -13.58 10.18
C VAL A 56 0.99 -14.00 11.36
N LYS A 57 2.09 -13.28 11.57
CA LYS A 57 3.05 -13.51 12.66
C LYS A 57 3.34 -12.22 13.41
N ARG A 58 3.91 -12.34 14.62
CA ARG A 58 4.37 -11.20 15.41
C ARG A 58 5.84 -10.93 15.15
N ALA A 59 6.20 -9.70 14.84
CA ALA A 59 7.58 -9.30 14.60
C ALA A 59 7.87 -7.89 15.13
N ASP A 60 9.10 -7.66 15.55
CA ASP A 60 9.62 -6.30 15.73
C ASP A 60 9.98 -5.73 14.36
N VAL A 61 9.38 -4.59 14.02
CA VAL A 61 9.61 -3.90 12.75
C VAL A 61 10.41 -2.64 13.02
N SER A 62 11.65 -2.61 12.54
CA SER A 62 12.52 -1.45 12.64
C SER A 62 12.67 -0.73 11.30
N ILE A 63 12.41 0.59 11.26
CA ILE A 63 12.50 1.41 10.05
C ILE A 63 13.09 2.77 10.41
N GLY A 64 14.21 3.17 9.80
CA GLY A 64 14.79 4.50 9.99
C GLY A 64 15.08 4.87 11.46
N GLY A 65 15.46 3.89 12.29
CA GLY A 65 15.69 4.09 13.73
C GLY A 65 14.43 4.09 14.61
N LYS A 66 13.24 3.92 14.01
CA LYS A 66 11.97 3.68 14.72
C LYS A 66 11.70 2.20 14.89
N LEU A 67 10.97 1.85 15.94
CA LEU A 67 10.58 0.49 16.28
C LEU A 67 9.07 0.43 16.50
N ALA A 68 8.42 -0.50 15.80
CA ALA A 68 7.08 -0.99 16.07
C ALA A 68 7.22 -2.41 16.64
N GLY A 69 6.82 -2.60 17.90
CA GLY A 69 7.16 -3.80 18.68
C GLY A 69 6.04 -4.84 18.63
N SER A 70 6.39 -6.11 18.43
CA SER A 70 5.39 -7.21 18.38
C SER A 70 4.22 -6.93 17.41
N LEU A 71 4.53 -6.36 16.25
CA LEU A 71 3.55 -5.98 15.23
C LEU A 71 3.00 -7.23 14.51
N PRO A 72 1.69 -7.34 14.26
CA PRO A 72 1.15 -8.32 13.32
C PRO A 72 1.63 -8.00 11.90
N VAL A 73 2.35 -8.94 11.29
CA VAL A 73 2.88 -8.85 9.93
C VAL A 73 2.49 -10.08 9.12
N GLN A 74 2.27 -9.92 7.82
CA GLN A 74 2.04 -11.07 6.93
C GLN A 74 3.39 -11.63 6.45
N ILE A 75 3.57 -12.94 6.56
CA ILE A 75 4.68 -13.65 5.94
C ILE A 75 4.16 -14.32 4.68
N ILE A 76 4.47 -13.71 3.53
CA ILE A 76 3.93 -14.11 2.23
C ILE A 76 4.64 -15.39 1.74
N SER A 77 3.85 -16.31 1.21
CA SER A 77 4.32 -17.55 0.57
C SER A 77 5.22 -18.39 1.48
N ASP A 78 4.87 -18.47 2.76
CA ASP A 78 5.58 -19.27 3.76
C ASP A 78 5.30 -20.78 3.68
N GLY A 79 4.32 -21.18 2.87
CA GLY A 79 3.94 -22.57 2.65
C GLY A 79 3.27 -23.25 3.85
N ALA A 80 2.87 -22.49 4.87
CA ALA A 80 2.28 -23.06 6.09
C ALA A 80 0.87 -23.63 5.84
N ASN A 81 0.09 -22.96 4.99
CA ASN A 81 -1.28 -23.34 4.65
C ASN A 81 -1.51 -23.18 3.13
N PRO A 82 -2.31 -24.07 2.49
CA PRO A 82 -2.68 -23.90 1.09
C PRO A 82 -3.55 -22.64 0.91
N THR A 83 -3.37 -21.95 -0.21
CA THR A 83 -4.17 -20.76 -0.57
C THR A 83 -5.64 -21.15 -0.78
N PRO A 84 -6.59 -20.53 -0.05
CA PRO A 84 -8.02 -20.74 -0.27
C PRO A 84 -8.48 -20.28 -1.66
N THR A 85 -9.47 -20.96 -2.24
CA THR A 85 -9.99 -20.66 -3.59
C THR A 85 -10.64 -19.27 -3.67
N ASP A 86 -11.26 -18.79 -2.60
CA ASP A 86 -11.86 -17.45 -2.54
C ASP A 86 -10.79 -16.35 -2.46
N CYS A 87 -9.59 -16.64 -1.95
CA CYS A 87 -8.44 -15.75 -2.07
C CYS A 87 -7.93 -15.71 -3.51
N ALA A 88 -7.66 -16.88 -4.09
CA ALA A 88 -7.10 -16.99 -5.44
C ALA A 88 -8.02 -16.41 -6.54
N SER A 89 -9.34 -16.37 -6.31
CA SER A 89 -10.34 -15.84 -7.25
C SER A 89 -10.59 -14.34 -7.13
N ARG A 90 -10.10 -13.67 -6.08
CA ARG A 90 -10.28 -12.21 -5.88
C ARG A 90 -9.15 -11.36 -6.43
N GLY A 91 -7.97 -11.92 -6.67
CA GLY A 91 -6.87 -11.19 -7.29
C GLY A 91 -6.72 -11.49 -8.78
N VAL A 92 -6.05 -10.60 -9.49
CA VAL A 92 -5.75 -10.78 -10.93
C VAL A 92 -4.77 -11.94 -11.14
N VAL A 93 -3.75 -12.02 -10.29
CA VAL A 93 -2.70 -13.04 -10.32
C VAL A 93 -2.09 -13.19 -8.92
N ASP A 94 -1.42 -14.30 -8.65
CA ASP A 94 -0.59 -14.46 -7.45
C ASP A 94 0.68 -13.61 -7.59
N ILE A 95 0.85 -12.63 -6.70
CA ILE A 95 2.04 -11.78 -6.62
C ILE A 95 2.95 -12.16 -5.43
N GLY A 96 2.77 -13.35 -4.87
CA GLY A 96 3.51 -13.91 -3.74
C GLY A 96 4.96 -14.32 -4.02
N SER A 97 5.63 -13.68 -4.98
CA SER A 97 7.07 -13.89 -5.22
C SER A 97 7.77 -12.57 -5.48
N VAL A 98 9.08 -12.51 -5.18
CA VAL A 98 9.90 -11.32 -5.43
C VAL A 98 9.85 -10.89 -6.90
N ALA A 99 9.82 -11.86 -7.83
CA ALA A 99 9.75 -11.57 -9.27
C ALA A 99 8.41 -10.96 -9.69
N GLN A 100 7.28 -11.45 -9.16
CA GLN A 100 5.95 -10.93 -9.50
C GLN A 100 5.65 -9.60 -8.80
N LEU A 101 6.04 -9.46 -7.53
CA LEU A 101 5.87 -8.21 -6.78
C LEU A 101 6.87 -7.13 -7.21
N GLY A 102 8.06 -7.52 -7.69
CA GLY A 102 9.18 -6.61 -7.93
C GLY A 102 9.88 -6.12 -6.65
N ALA A 103 9.55 -6.71 -5.48
CA ALA A 103 10.12 -6.34 -4.19
C ALA A 103 10.14 -7.52 -3.21
N ASN A 104 10.93 -7.39 -2.14
CA ASN A 104 10.97 -8.36 -1.03
C ASN A 104 9.70 -8.36 -0.16
N GLY A 105 8.73 -7.49 -0.46
CA GLY A 105 7.53 -7.26 0.34
C GLY A 105 7.10 -5.81 0.31
N VAL A 106 6.03 -5.50 1.06
CA VAL A 106 5.34 -4.22 1.13
C VAL A 106 5.41 -3.66 2.55
N VAL A 107 5.65 -2.36 2.67
CA VAL A 107 5.50 -1.58 3.91
C VAL A 107 4.36 -0.60 3.68
N GLY A 108 3.16 -1.03 4.07
CA GLY A 108 1.93 -0.23 3.98
C GLY A 108 1.90 0.84 5.05
N ILE A 109 1.98 2.11 4.64
CA ILE A 109 1.97 3.30 5.51
C ILE A 109 0.81 4.24 5.19
N GLY A 110 -0.27 3.72 4.60
CA GLY A 110 -1.48 4.47 4.32
C GLY A 110 -2.16 5.04 5.57
N SER A 111 -3.22 5.82 5.37
CA SER A 111 -3.93 6.51 6.46
C SER A 111 -4.62 5.58 7.45
N ALA A 112 -4.91 4.34 7.06
CA ALA A 112 -5.53 3.35 7.92
C ALA A 112 -4.53 2.80 8.94
N VAL A 113 -4.95 2.74 10.21
CA VAL A 113 -4.16 2.19 11.31
C VAL A 113 -4.13 0.66 11.27
N ARG A 114 -5.20 0.02 10.79
CA ARG A 114 -5.31 -1.42 10.55
C ARG A 114 -5.68 -1.66 9.11
N ASP A 115 -5.29 -2.81 8.59
CA ASP A 115 -5.55 -3.19 7.20
C ASP A 115 -7.04 -3.34 6.89
N PHE A 116 -7.79 -4.03 7.76
CA PHE A 116 -9.24 -4.22 7.60
C PHE A 116 -9.98 -4.10 8.94
N PRO A 117 -10.17 -2.88 9.49
CA PRO A 117 -10.84 -2.69 10.78
C PRO A 117 -12.22 -3.37 10.86
N LEU A 118 -12.96 -3.43 9.74
CA LEU A 118 -14.25 -4.10 9.63
C LEU A 118 -14.19 -5.61 9.91
N ALA A 119 -13.04 -6.26 9.75
CA ALA A 119 -12.84 -7.67 10.09
C ALA A 119 -13.00 -7.94 11.61
N ALA A 120 -12.98 -6.92 12.46
CA ALA A 120 -13.32 -7.09 13.88
C ALA A 120 -14.82 -7.33 14.10
N GLN A 121 -15.66 -6.91 13.16
CA GLN A 121 -17.13 -6.94 13.28
C GLN A 121 -17.76 -7.99 12.36
N TYR A 122 -17.19 -8.18 11.17
CA TYR A 122 -17.75 -9.01 10.11
C TYR A 122 -16.73 -10.02 9.60
N VAL A 123 -17.19 -11.23 9.28
CA VAL A 123 -16.39 -12.19 8.51
C VAL A 123 -16.28 -11.65 7.10
N LEU A 124 -15.13 -11.06 6.76
CA LEU A 124 -14.88 -10.52 5.44
C LEU A 124 -14.32 -11.62 4.53
N PRO A 125 -14.94 -11.87 3.37
CA PRO A 125 -14.43 -12.87 2.43
C PRO A 125 -13.01 -12.55 1.95
N ALA A 126 -12.15 -13.58 1.89
CA ALA A 126 -10.75 -13.47 1.48
C ALA A 126 -9.99 -12.30 2.08
N THR A 127 -10.06 -12.20 3.40
CA THR A 127 -9.33 -11.20 4.17
C THR A 127 -8.48 -11.90 5.23
N TYR A 128 -9.12 -12.45 6.25
CA TYR A 128 -8.45 -13.20 7.31
C TYR A 128 -9.08 -14.57 7.51
N TYR A 129 -8.24 -15.53 7.87
CA TYR A 129 -8.64 -16.90 8.09
C TYR A 129 -7.99 -17.40 9.38
N TYR A 130 -8.72 -18.20 10.16
CA TYR A 130 -8.05 -19.08 11.12
C TYR A 130 -7.77 -20.43 10.45
N CYS A 131 -6.60 -20.99 10.74
CA CYS A 131 -6.10 -22.22 10.13
C CYS A 131 -5.88 -23.24 11.25
N PRO A 132 -6.83 -24.17 11.48
CA PRO A 132 -6.66 -25.21 12.49
C PRO A 132 -5.54 -26.19 12.09
N SER A 133 -4.95 -26.88 13.06
CA SER A 133 -3.89 -27.88 12.80
C SER A 133 -4.35 -29.06 11.93
N SER A 134 -5.66 -29.29 11.87
CA SER A 134 -6.30 -30.27 11.01
C SER A 134 -7.50 -29.64 10.31
N GLY A 135 -7.52 -29.70 8.99
CA GLY A 135 -8.61 -29.17 8.16
C GLY A 135 -8.22 -27.89 7.40
N PRO A 136 -9.13 -27.39 6.55
CA PRO A 136 -8.87 -26.18 5.78
C PRO A 136 -8.97 -24.91 6.64
N CYS A 137 -8.26 -23.86 6.24
CA CYS A 137 -8.47 -22.53 6.78
C CYS A 137 -9.88 -22.02 6.47
N ALA A 138 -10.49 -21.29 7.41
CA ALA A 138 -11.83 -20.72 7.26
C ALA A 138 -11.82 -19.21 7.51
N ASN A 139 -12.59 -18.46 6.71
CA ASN A 139 -12.73 -17.01 6.89
C ASN A 139 -13.23 -16.69 8.30
N THR A 140 -12.72 -15.62 8.90
CA THR A 140 -13.04 -15.27 10.28
C THR A 140 -12.96 -13.79 10.56
N ARG A 141 -13.60 -13.39 11.66
CA ARG A 141 -13.39 -12.11 12.33
C ARG A 141 -12.11 -12.14 13.15
N VAL A 142 -11.38 -11.03 13.12
CA VAL A 142 -10.08 -10.87 13.76
C VAL A 142 -10.10 -9.58 14.59
N PRO A 143 -9.90 -9.65 15.92
CA PRO A 143 -9.85 -8.47 16.79
C PRO A 143 -8.82 -7.43 16.32
N LEU A 144 -9.06 -6.15 16.58
CA LEU A 144 -8.24 -5.05 16.04
C LEU A 144 -6.75 -5.15 16.38
N ASP A 145 -6.39 -5.65 17.56
CA ASP A 145 -5.01 -5.84 18.04
C ASP A 145 -4.30 -7.03 17.38
N THR A 146 -5.02 -7.87 16.65
CA THR A 146 -4.50 -9.06 15.95
C THR A 146 -4.42 -8.89 14.43
N GLN A 147 -4.93 -7.78 13.90
CA GLN A 147 -4.88 -7.45 12.46
C GLN A 147 -3.53 -6.86 12.06
N VAL A 148 -3.12 -7.13 10.82
CA VAL A 148 -1.98 -6.45 10.18
C VAL A 148 -2.21 -4.94 10.23
N MET A 149 -1.15 -4.20 10.58
CA MET A 149 -1.28 -2.78 10.93
C MET A 149 -0.13 -1.92 10.44
N ASN A 150 -0.43 -0.66 10.12
CA ASN A 150 0.56 0.34 9.72
C ASN A 150 1.62 0.49 10.84
N PRO A 151 2.91 0.22 10.56
CA PRO A 151 3.96 0.27 11.59
C PRO A 151 4.15 1.67 12.16
N VAL A 152 3.89 2.73 11.40
CA VAL A 152 4.09 4.11 11.86
C VAL A 152 3.16 4.44 13.03
N ALA A 153 1.92 3.94 12.99
CA ALA A 153 0.94 4.15 14.04
C ALA A 153 1.34 3.46 15.38
N ASP A 154 2.27 2.51 15.34
CA ASP A 154 2.76 1.77 16.51
C ASP A 154 4.01 2.37 17.15
N PHE A 155 4.68 3.30 16.45
CA PHE A 155 5.89 3.90 17.00
C PHE A 155 5.59 4.65 18.30
N THR A 156 6.55 4.67 19.22
CA THR A 156 6.42 5.38 20.51
C THR A 156 6.49 6.91 20.36
N THR A 157 7.14 7.39 19.30
CA THR A 157 7.32 8.82 18.96
C THR A 157 7.33 8.97 17.43
N ASP A 158 7.00 10.16 16.93
CA ASP A 158 6.92 10.45 15.49
C ASP A 158 5.92 9.54 14.74
N ASN A 159 4.83 9.17 15.42
CA ASN A 159 3.76 8.30 14.93
C ASN A 159 2.53 9.06 14.40
N ASN A 160 2.59 10.39 14.36
CA ASN A 160 1.47 11.26 13.96
C ASN A 160 1.39 11.51 12.45
N GLY A 161 2.22 10.82 11.64
CA GLY A 161 2.20 10.91 10.19
C GLY A 161 3.57 10.64 9.57
N THR A 162 3.63 10.78 8.25
CA THR A 162 4.85 10.60 7.45
C THR A 162 4.99 11.73 6.43
N ILE A 163 6.23 11.99 6.01
CA ILE A 163 6.55 12.84 4.88
C ILE A 163 7.39 12.02 3.90
N ILE A 164 6.93 11.91 2.66
CA ILE A 164 7.71 11.37 1.54
C ILE A 164 8.24 12.54 0.73
N ARG A 165 9.57 12.65 0.60
CA ARG A 165 10.23 13.67 -0.22
C ARG A 165 10.99 13.00 -1.34
N LEU A 166 10.57 13.25 -2.57
CA LEU A 166 11.24 12.77 -3.76
C LEU A 166 11.89 13.96 -4.48
N PRO A 167 13.03 13.74 -5.16
CA PRO A 167 13.63 14.76 -6.00
C PRO A 167 12.81 14.93 -7.29
N SER A 168 12.96 16.09 -7.95
CA SER A 168 12.53 16.24 -9.34
C SER A 168 13.38 15.36 -10.26
N LEU A 169 12.78 14.75 -11.28
CA LEU A 169 13.49 13.92 -12.25
C LEU A 169 13.73 14.68 -13.56
N GLN A 170 14.65 14.15 -14.37
CA GLN A 170 14.90 14.71 -15.70
C GLN A 170 13.82 14.25 -16.69
N PRO A 171 13.49 15.02 -17.75
CA PRO A 171 12.38 14.72 -18.67
C PRO A 171 12.43 13.36 -19.40
N GLY A 172 13.55 12.63 -19.36
CA GLY A 172 13.69 11.27 -19.92
C GLY A 172 13.82 10.17 -18.87
N GLY A 173 13.69 10.48 -17.59
CA GLY A 173 13.90 9.55 -16.48
C GLY A 173 15.35 9.44 -16.02
N GLN A 174 15.56 8.63 -14.97
CA GLN A 174 16.85 8.34 -14.37
C GLN A 174 16.94 6.85 -13.99
N ALA A 175 18.16 6.32 -13.86
CA ALA A 175 18.38 4.94 -13.43
C ALA A 175 17.85 4.68 -12.00
N SER A 176 17.95 5.67 -11.12
CA SER A 176 17.42 5.65 -9.77
C SER A 176 17.14 7.06 -9.29
N ALA A 177 16.28 7.17 -8.27
CA ALA A 177 16.06 8.39 -7.52
C ALA A 177 16.19 8.07 -6.03
N THR A 178 16.77 8.99 -5.26
CA THR A 178 16.88 8.85 -3.81
C THR A 178 16.09 9.97 -3.15
N GLY A 179 15.14 9.57 -2.31
CA GLY A 179 14.31 10.46 -1.52
C GLY A 179 14.39 10.15 -0.03
N GLU A 180 13.54 10.80 0.74
CA GLU A 180 13.45 10.66 2.19
C GLU A 180 12.05 10.18 2.59
N LEU A 181 12.01 9.25 3.54
CA LEU A 181 10.84 8.97 4.35
C LEU A 181 11.12 9.52 5.76
N VAL A 182 10.38 10.54 6.15
CA VAL A 182 10.51 11.17 7.47
C VAL A 182 9.29 10.82 8.30
N PHE A 183 9.51 10.29 9.50
CA PHE A 183 8.46 9.99 10.45
C PHE A 183 8.13 11.21 11.29
N GLY A 184 6.84 11.36 11.60
CA GLY A 184 6.30 12.48 12.36
C GLY A 184 6.09 13.73 11.51
N ILE A 185 5.09 14.51 11.88
CA ILE A 185 4.79 15.82 11.29
C ILE A 185 4.82 16.87 12.40
N GLY A 186 5.71 17.85 12.29
CA GLY A 186 5.87 18.92 13.28
C GLY A 186 6.42 18.48 14.63
N THR A 187 7.03 17.30 14.71
CA THR A 187 7.62 16.75 15.94
C THR A 187 9.11 17.07 16.07
N GLN A 188 9.77 17.41 14.96
CA GLN A 188 11.18 17.77 14.87
C GLN A 188 11.38 18.97 13.93
N GLN A 189 12.55 19.60 13.97
CA GLN A 189 12.83 20.77 13.13
C GLN A 189 12.77 20.46 11.63
N ASN A 190 13.20 19.26 11.23
CA ASN A 190 13.25 18.85 9.84
C ASN A 190 11.90 18.33 9.30
N ASN A 191 10.82 18.29 10.08
CA ASN A 191 9.51 17.80 9.65
C ASN A 191 8.36 18.77 9.96
N ALA A 192 8.67 20.05 10.21
CA ALA A 192 7.67 21.10 10.41
C ALA A 192 6.76 21.22 9.18
N LEU A 193 5.44 21.26 9.41
CA LEU A 193 4.46 21.52 8.36
C LEU A 193 4.51 23.01 7.96
N PRO A 194 4.83 23.35 6.69
CA PRO A 194 4.87 24.75 6.27
C PRO A 194 3.49 25.41 6.38
N SER A 195 3.44 26.69 6.72
CA SER A 195 2.18 27.47 6.77
C SER A 195 1.48 27.58 5.40
N THR A 196 2.21 27.30 4.32
CA THR A 196 1.73 27.28 2.93
C THR A 196 1.23 25.91 2.49
N ALA A 197 1.31 24.88 3.33
CA ALA A 197 0.88 23.54 2.97
C ALA A 197 -0.63 23.50 2.67
N ASN A 198 -0.99 22.81 1.58
CA ASN A 198 -2.37 22.46 1.33
C ASN A 198 -2.72 21.22 2.13
N ILE A 199 -3.81 21.29 2.91
CA ILE A 199 -4.31 20.16 3.69
C ILE A 199 -5.60 19.69 3.04
N ILE A 200 -5.60 18.47 2.52
CA ILE A 200 -6.77 17.82 1.91
C ILE A 200 -7.22 16.68 2.84
N PRO A 201 -8.26 16.89 3.65
CA PRO A 201 -8.85 15.82 4.45
C PRO A 201 -9.33 14.64 3.59
N LEU A 202 -9.06 13.43 4.11
CA LEU A 202 -9.58 12.18 3.59
C LEU A 202 -10.93 11.85 4.24
N ASP A 203 -11.76 11.08 3.56
CA ASP A 203 -12.96 10.48 4.15
C ASP A 203 -12.61 9.26 5.03
N SER A 204 -13.64 8.60 5.57
CA SER A 204 -13.47 7.43 6.44
C SER A 204 -12.86 6.21 5.74
N ASN A 205 -12.85 6.20 4.40
CA ASN A 205 -12.27 5.15 3.57
C ASN A 205 -10.88 5.54 3.04
N GLY A 206 -10.36 6.72 3.40
CA GLY A 206 -9.05 7.21 2.95
C GLY A 206 -9.08 7.93 1.60
N PHE A 207 -10.25 8.31 1.08
CA PHE A 207 -10.38 8.96 -0.23
C PHE A 207 -10.56 10.48 -0.14
N PHE A 208 -10.12 11.18 -1.19
CA PHE A 208 -10.48 12.56 -1.49
C PHE A 208 -11.14 12.64 -2.88
N THR A 209 -11.74 13.77 -3.22
CA THR A 209 -12.26 14.00 -4.58
C THR A 209 -11.20 14.64 -5.47
N THR A 210 -11.00 14.08 -6.65
CA THR A 210 -10.18 14.67 -7.71
C THR A 210 -11.07 15.26 -8.79
N THR A 211 -10.78 16.46 -9.27
CA THR A 211 -11.43 17.04 -10.45
C THR A 211 -10.41 17.21 -11.58
N TYR A 212 -10.69 16.62 -12.73
CA TYR A 212 -9.85 16.68 -13.93
C TYR A 212 -10.72 17.00 -15.14
N LYS A 213 -10.35 18.03 -15.90
CA LYS A 213 -11.10 18.53 -17.08
C LYS A 213 -12.62 18.70 -16.85
N GLY A 214 -13.01 19.16 -15.65
CA GLY A 214 -14.41 19.40 -15.28
C GLY A 214 -15.15 18.17 -14.74
N SER A 215 -14.58 16.97 -14.85
CA SER A 215 -15.13 15.73 -14.28
C SER A 215 -14.64 15.51 -12.86
N ALA A 216 -15.52 15.10 -11.96
CA ALA A 216 -15.21 14.81 -10.56
C ALA A 216 -15.20 13.30 -10.29
N PHE A 217 -14.17 12.84 -9.57
CA PHE A 217 -13.94 11.45 -9.20
C PHE A 217 -13.84 11.36 -7.67
N GLY A 218 -14.73 10.59 -7.03
CA GLY A 218 -14.87 10.55 -5.57
C GLY A 218 -13.84 9.70 -4.83
N ASN A 219 -13.07 8.88 -5.55
CA ASN A 219 -12.14 7.89 -4.99
C ASN A 219 -10.67 8.22 -5.33
N GLY A 220 -10.30 9.50 -5.20
CA GLY A 220 -8.91 9.93 -5.35
C GLY A 220 -8.04 9.42 -4.19
N VAL A 221 -6.85 8.95 -4.50
CA VAL A 221 -5.84 8.46 -3.56
C VAL A 221 -4.45 8.97 -3.92
N ILE A 222 -3.58 9.06 -2.91
CA ILE A 222 -2.13 9.13 -3.13
C ILE A 222 -1.57 7.75 -2.79
N ASP A 223 -1.11 7.03 -3.80
CA ASP A 223 -0.67 5.65 -3.69
C ASP A 223 0.76 5.50 -4.25
N SER A 224 1.75 5.44 -3.36
CA SER A 224 3.15 5.20 -3.73
C SER A 224 3.44 3.73 -4.08
N GLY A 225 2.50 2.82 -3.85
CA GLY A 225 2.56 1.43 -4.30
C GLY A 225 2.27 1.28 -5.79
N SER A 226 1.57 2.25 -6.37
CA SER A 226 1.38 2.39 -7.82
C SER A 226 2.60 3.05 -8.47
N ASN A 227 3.04 2.52 -9.62
CA ASN A 227 4.22 3.00 -10.35
C ASN A 227 3.90 4.05 -11.44
N ILE A 228 2.64 4.45 -11.58
CA ILE A 228 2.16 5.39 -12.60
C ILE A 228 1.06 6.29 -12.03
N THR A 229 0.82 7.44 -12.66
CA THR A 229 -0.36 8.26 -12.37
C THR A 229 -1.57 7.70 -13.13
N ILE A 230 -2.67 7.41 -12.43
CA ILE A 230 -3.86 6.78 -13.04
C ILE A 230 -5.01 7.79 -13.13
N PHE A 231 -5.49 8.08 -14.33
CA PHE A 231 -6.66 8.93 -14.58
C PHE A 231 -7.24 8.70 -15.98
N GLY A 232 -8.54 8.90 -16.18
CA GLY A 232 -9.19 8.69 -17.48
C GLY A 232 -9.22 9.94 -18.37
N ASP A 233 -8.63 9.84 -19.57
CA ASP A 233 -8.66 10.86 -20.63
C ASP A 233 -8.49 10.25 -22.02
N THR A 234 -9.62 9.92 -22.66
CA THR A 234 -9.61 9.28 -23.99
C THR A 234 -9.14 10.17 -25.13
N ALA A 235 -8.90 11.46 -24.88
CA ALA A 235 -8.32 12.36 -25.88
C ALA A 235 -6.79 12.26 -25.97
N ILE A 236 -6.14 11.65 -24.98
CA ILE A 236 -4.71 11.34 -25.02
C ILE A 236 -4.53 9.98 -25.70
N PRO A 237 -3.69 9.82 -26.72
CA PRO A 237 -3.40 8.52 -27.30
C PRO A 237 -2.90 7.53 -26.23
N PHE A 238 -3.31 6.27 -26.28
CA PHE A 238 -2.90 5.23 -25.33
C PHE A 238 -2.67 3.87 -26.04
N ASP A 239 -1.86 3.01 -25.43
CA ASP A 239 -1.58 1.67 -25.96
C ASP A 239 -2.61 0.62 -25.52
N ALA A 240 -2.46 -0.64 -25.96
CA ALA A 240 -3.38 -1.72 -25.61
C ALA A 240 -3.47 -2.04 -24.09
N TRP A 241 -2.53 -1.51 -23.28
CA TRP A 241 -2.49 -1.64 -21.83
C TRP A 241 -3.04 -0.39 -21.12
N GLY A 242 -3.57 0.58 -21.87
CA GLY A 242 -4.12 1.83 -21.35
C GLY A 242 -3.07 2.90 -21.04
N ARG A 243 -1.78 2.66 -21.30
CA ARG A 243 -0.72 3.63 -20.96
C ARG A 243 -0.70 4.76 -21.97
N TYR A 244 -0.63 6.00 -21.50
CA TYR A 244 -0.62 7.17 -22.37
C TYR A 244 0.66 7.26 -23.20
N THR A 245 0.47 7.59 -24.48
CA THR A 245 1.49 7.70 -25.55
C THR A 245 1.31 8.98 -26.38
N PRO A 246 1.20 10.17 -25.77
CA PRO A 246 1.08 11.41 -26.54
C PRO A 246 2.32 11.64 -27.43
N SER A 247 2.14 12.40 -28.51
CA SER A 247 3.23 12.74 -29.44
C SER A 247 4.24 13.74 -28.85
N THR A 248 3.81 14.53 -27.87
CA THR A 248 4.63 15.47 -27.11
C THR A 248 4.26 15.38 -25.64
N THR A 249 5.17 15.75 -24.74
CA THR A 249 4.86 15.75 -23.29
C THR A 249 3.77 16.78 -23.00
N LEU A 250 2.71 16.34 -22.33
CA LEU A 250 1.59 17.19 -21.93
C LEU A 250 1.83 17.76 -20.54
N SER A 251 1.47 19.03 -20.35
CA SER A 251 1.37 19.67 -19.03
C SER A 251 -0.09 19.78 -18.62
N LEU A 252 -0.45 19.03 -17.59
CA LEU A 252 -1.82 18.88 -17.11
C LEU A 252 -1.91 19.30 -15.64
N SER A 253 -3.14 19.43 -15.15
CA SER A 253 -3.38 19.63 -13.72
C SER A 253 -4.71 19.02 -13.30
N ALA A 254 -4.78 18.63 -12.03
CA ALA A 254 -6.01 18.19 -11.39
C ALA A 254 -6.23 18.99 -10.10
N VAL A 255 -7.47 19.10 -9.68
CA VAL A 255 -7.84 19.76 -8.42
C VAL A 255 -8.21 18.70 -7.39
N LEU A 256 -7.45 18.64 -6.30
CA LEU A 256 -7.76 17.79 -5.15
C LEU A 256 -8.62 18.58 -4.17
N LYS A 257 -9.70 17.97 -3.67
CA LYS A 257 -10.58 18.58 -2.68
C LYS A 257 -11.17 17.51 -1.74
N PRO A 258 -11.58 17.89 -0.53
CA PRO A 258 -12.28 16.95 0.36
C PRO A 258 -13.57 16.42 -0.26
N THR A 259 -13.99 15.22 0.14
CA THR A 259 -15.23 14.58 -0.34
C THR A 259 -16.49 15.27 0.19
N SER A 260 -16.38 15.99 1.31
CA SER A 260 -17.48 16.76 1.90
C SER A 260 -16.97 18.05 2.56
N GLY A 261 -17.88 19.02 2.69
CA GLY A 261 -17.59 20.33 3.30
C GLY A 261 -16.95 21.35 2.35
N ALA A 262 -17.06 22.63 2.70
CA ALA A 262 -16.49 23.75 1.95
C ALA A 262 -15.04 24.03 2.38
N LEU A 263 -14.13 23.13 2.04
CA LEU A 263 -12.71 23.21 2.41
C LEU A 263 -11.82 23.56 1.23
N LYS A 264 -10.58 23.99 1.54
CA LYS A 264 -9.56 24.39 0.56
C LYS A 264 -9.26 23.24 -0.41
N SER A 265 -9.20 23.57 -1.69
CA SER A 265 -8.72 22.69 -2.75
C SER A 265 -7.25 22.96 -3.05
N ALA A 266 -6.56 21.98 -3.64
CA ALA A 266 -5.22 22.12 -4.17
C ALA A 266 -5.19 21.80 -5.67
N THR A 267 -4.66 22.71 -6.49
CA THR A 267 -4.33 22.41 -7.88
C THR A 267 -2.96 21.75 -7.94
N VAL A 268 -2.92 20.52 -8.43
CA VAL A 268 -1.69 19.72 -8.57
C VAL A 268 -1.33 19.64 -10.05
N PRO A 269 -0.23 20.28 -10.48
CA PRO A 269 0.30 20.11 -11.83
C PRO A 269 1.01 18.76 -11.97
N PHE A 270 0.94 18.17 -13.15
CA PHE A 270 1.68 16.95 -13.49
C PHE A 270 1.95 16.89 -14.99
N GLN A 271 2.94 16.08 -15.37
CA GLN A 271 3.34 15.86 -16.76
C GLN A 271 2.87 14.48 -17.22
N VAL A 272 2.57 14.36 -18.51
CA VAL A 272 2.33 13.05 -19.16
C VAL A 272 3.18 12.97 -20.41
N ALA A 273 4.18 12.11 -20.37
CA ALA A 273 5.07 11.84 -21.48
C ALA A 273 4.67 10.54 -22.20
N ASN A 274 5.33 10.25 -23.32
CA ASN A 274 5.10 9.03 -24.05
C ASN A 274 5.66 7.81 -23.29
N THR A 275 4.78 7.03 -22.68
CA THR A 275 5.20 5.87 -21.86
C THR A 275 5.99 4.85 -22.67
N ALA A 276 5.62 4.60 -23.93
CA ALA A 276 6.35 3.66 -24.77
C ALA A 276 7.78 4.12 -25.07
N SER A 277 7.99 5.42 -25.29
CA SER A 277 9.34 5.98 -25.49
C SER A 277 10.18 5.94 -24.21
N LEU A 278 9.59 6.22 -23.04
CA LEU A 278 10.30 6.18 -21.76
C LEU A 278 10.75 4.76 -21.39
N LEU A 279 9.85 3.79 -21.56
CA LEU A 279 10.11 2.39 -21.21
C LEU A 279 10.95 1.63 -22.25
N ALA A 280 11.28 2.24 -23.39
CA ALA A 280 12.26 1.70 -24.32
C ALA A 280 13.71 1.85 -23.82
N GLY A 281 13.95 2.71 -22.83
CA GLY A 281 15.24 2.90 -22.18
C GLY A 281 15.53 1.91 -21.04
N THR A 282 16.62 2.15 -20.31
CA THR A 282 17.05 1.35 -19.14
C THR A 282 16.76 2.04 -17.80
N TYR A 283 16.10 3.19 -17.82
CA TYR A 283 15.78 3.96 -16.63
C TYR A 283 14.56 3.40 -15.90
N ALA A 284 14.50 3.66 -14.59
CA ALA A 284 13.48 3.12 -13.69
C ALA A 284 12.73 4.21 -12.89
N ALA A 285 13.30 5.41 -12.79
CA ALA A 285 12.68 6.54 -12.12
C ALA A 285 12.10 7.50 -13.16
N PHE A 286 10.78 7.67 -13.13
CA PHE A 286 10.02 8.60 -13.98
C PHE A 286 8.95 9.30 -13.14
N ASP A 287 8.62 10.54 -13.47
CA ASP A 287 7.59 11.35 -12.80
C ASP A 287 6.43 11.74 -13.74
N ASN A 288 6.40 11.15 -14.93
CA ASN A 288 5.52 11.54 -16.03
C ASN A 288 4.94 10.35 -16.81
N ILE A 289 4.94 9.15 -16.22
CA ILE A 289 4.23 7.98 -16.75
C ILE A 289 2.80 7.98 -16.20
N ALA A 290 1.83 7.78 -17.10
CA ALA A 290 0.41 7.74 -16.74
C ALA A 290 -0.42 6.79 -17.63
N ALA A 291 -1.59 6.41 -17.13
CA ALA A 291 -2.61 5.59 -17.81
C ALA A 291 -4.02 6.04 -17.42
#